data_AF-A0A1L7GMR7-F1
#
_entry.id   AF-A0A1L7GMR7-F1
#
_cell.length_a   1.000
_cell.length_b   1.000
_cell.length_c   1.000
_cell.angle_alpha   90.00
_cell.angle_beta   90.00
_cell.angle_gamma   90.00
#
_symmetry.space_group_name_H-M   'P 1'
#
loop_
_entity.id
_entity.type
_entity.pdbx_description
1 polymer ?
#
loop_
_entity_poly.entity_id
_entity_poly.type
_entity_poly.pdbx_seq_one_letter_code
_entity_poly.pdbx_strand_id
1 'polypeptide(L)'
;MSDADEYEAFVDPRDLLLRTDWNAVEHCCPDVAPATPVLLLELLDEDPAVQGMAFRSLVEAHTRQQVFYTATAPAARFVAAALGDPRTLARVTDRCAQEEVDLGPQAPFPLRAGLLSWLGDSVVEALAQRERPYGDEEDLEAFLDLAPEFCAAARPFLDAGQPEVREAALGLLLAVLRLPALAGLIPGHRDRVLAAALVEGPYRWRAVDTLAGWGEEVSSLL
;
A
#
# COMPACT_ATOMS: atom_id res chain seq x y z
N MET A 1 15.55 -14.15 -32.82
CA MET A 1 15.28 -12.73 -33.08
C MET A 1 13.79 -12.54 -33.27
N SER A 2 13.09 -12.33 -32.17
CA SER A 2 12.12 -11.24 -31.99
C SER A 2 11.66 -11.38 -30.54
N ASP A 3 12.38 -10.71 -29.64
CA ASP A 3 11.90 -10.39 -28.30
C ASP A 3 10.63 -9.56 -28.47
N ALA A 4 9.49 -10.23 -28.37
CA ALA A 4 8.26 -9.59 -27.96
C ALA A 4 8.18 -9.79 -26.46
N ASP A 5 9.05 -9.06 -25.75
CA ASP A 5 8.85 -8.80 -24.33
C ASP A 5 7.42 -8.30 -24.18
N GLU A 6 6.63 -9.05 -23.41
CA GLU A 6 5.39 -8.58 -22.82
C GLU A 6 5.71 -7.27 -22.10
N TYR A 7 5.51 -6.14 -22.79
CA TYR A 7 5.28 -4.88 -22.11
C TYR A 7 3.99 -5.07 -21.32
N GLU A 8 4.10 -5.59 -20.10
CA GLU A 8 3.18 -5.28 -19.01
C GLU A 8 2.90 -3.79 -19.13
N ALA A 9 1.71 -3.44 -19.61
CA ALA A 9 1.38 -2.08 -19.95
C ALA A 9 1.46 -1.25 -18.66
N PHE A 10 2.58 -0.55 -18.47
CA PHE A 10 2.78 0.33 -17.35
C PHE A 10 1.68 1.39 -17.40
N VAL A 11 0.76 1.34 -16.43
CA VAL A 11 -0.34 2.30 -16.35
C VAL A 11 0.25 3.61 -15.84
N ASP A 12 0.15 4.69 -16.63
CA ASP A 12 0.54 6.01 -16.16
C ASP A 12 -0.36 6.42 -14.98
N PRO A 13 0.19 6.72 -13.78
CA PRO A 13 -0.60 7.19 -12.65
C PRO A 13 -1.46 8.41 -12.98
N ARG A 14 -1.00 9.31 -13.87
CA ARG A 14 -1.76 10.49 -14.27
C ARG A 14 -3.01 10.13 -15.07
N ASP A 15 -2.96 9.10 -15.89
CA ASP A 15 -4.12 8.62 -16.64
C ASP A 15 -5.21 8.08 -15.69
N LEU A 16 -4.82 7.45 -14.57
CA LEU A 16 -5.75 6.96 -13.56
C LEU A 16 -6.54 8.09 -12.89
N LEU A 17 -5.90 9.23 -12.65
CA LEU A 17 -6.56 10.40 -12.09
C LEU A 17 -7.62 10.96 -13.03
N LEU A 18 -7.35 10.95 -14.34
CA LEU A 18 -8.28 11.46 -15.35
C LEU A 18 -9.46 10.52 -15.62
N ARG A 19 -9.30 9.22 -15.36
CA ARG A 19 -10.36 8.21 -15.54
C ARG A 19 -11.38 8.18 -14.40
N THR A 20 -11.06 8.78 -13.25
CA THR A 20 -11.91 8.76 -12.07
C THR A 20 -12.67 10.09 -11.98
N ASP A 21 -14.01 10.03 -11.86
CA ASP A 21 -14.80 11.22 -11.52
C ASP A 21 -14.72 11.48 -10.02
N TRP A 22 -13.70 12.25 -9.63
CA TRP A 22 -13.41 12.52 -8.22
C TRP A 22 -14.47 13.35 -7.50
N ASN A 23 -15.41 13.98 -8.23
CA ASN A 23 -16.56 14.66 -7.64
C ASN A 23 -17.74 13.70 -7.36
N ALA A 24 -17.76 12.55 -8.03
CA ALA A 24 -18.82 11.56 -7.88
C ALA A 24 -18.50 10.50 -6.81
N VAL A 25 -17.21 10.28 -6.52
CA VAL A 25 -16.79 9.38 -5.44
C VAL A 25 -16.91 10.07 -4.08
N GLU A 26 -17.32 9.30 -3.08
CA GLU A 26 -17.37 9.66 -1.67
C GLU A 26 -15.96 9.74 -1.07
N HIS A 27 -15.77 10.69 -0.17
CA HIS A 27 -14.51 10.92 0.53
C HIS A 27 -14.75 10.92 2.04
N CYS A 28 -13.69 10.71 2.82
CA CYS A 28 -13.78 10.65 4.28
C CYS A 28 -14.30 11.94 4.95
N CYS A 29 -14.17 13.09 4.27
CA CYS A 29 -14.78 14.34 4.71
C CYS A 29 -15.52 15.00 3.55
N PRO A 30 -16.70 15.62 3.80
CA PRO A 30 -17.29 16.56 2.86
C PRO A 30 -16.29 17.71 2.68
N ASP A 31 -16.00 18.12 1.45
CA ASP A 31 -15.02 19.16 1.05
C ASP A 31 -13.57 18.72 0.75
N VAL A 32 -13.27 17.41 0.69
CA VAL A 32 -11.94 16.90 0.24
C VAL A 32 -11.86 16.79 -1.29
N ALA A 33 -12.98 16.72 -2.01
CA ALA A 33 -13.00 16.96 -3.46
C ALA A 33 -13.05 18.47 -3.73
N PRO A 34 -12.20 19.04 -4.60
CA PRO A 34 -11.31 18.39 -5.58
C PRO A 34 -9.84 18.22 -5.13
N ALA A 35 -9.54 18.21 -3.83
CA ALA A 35 -8.18 18.12 -3.31
C ALA A 35 -7.54 16.72 -3.44
N THR A 36 -8.32 15.63 -3.43
CA THR A 36 -7.77 14.25 -3.52
C THR A 36 -6.87 14.01 -4.74
N PRO A 37 -7.27 14.37 -5.99
CA PRO A 37 -6.37 14.25 -7.15
C PRO A 37 -5.10 15.08 -7.06
N VAL A 38 -5.18 16.27 -6.46
CA VAL A 38 -4.03 17.16 -6.30
C VAL A 38 -3.04 16.53 -5.32
N LEU A 39 -3.51 16.06 -4.16
CA LEU A 39 -2.73 15.33 -3.18
C LEU A 39 -2.05 14.10 -3.79
N LEU A 40 -2.78 13.30 -4.57
CA LEU A 40 -2.20 12.14 -5.23
C LEU A 40 -1.10 12.54 -6.24
N LEU A 41 -1.29 13.62 -7.00
CA LEU A 41 -0.23 14.16 -7.87
C LEU A 41 1.00 14.65 -7.09
N GLU A 42 0.80 15.25 -5.93
CA GLU A 42 1.88 15.76 -5.07
C GLU A 42 2.79 14.64 -4.53
N LEU A 43 2.33 13.38 -4.47
CA LEU A 43 3.21 12.22 -4.23
C LEU A 43 4.30 12.07 -5.30
N LEU A 44 4.07 12.62 -6.50
CA LEU A 44 4.99 12.64 -7.63
C LEU A 44 5.60 14.03 -7.85
N ASP A 45 5.59 14.91 -6.84
CA ASP A 45 6.32 16.18 -6.90
C ASP A 45 7.85 15.95 -6.88
N GLU A 46 8.61 16.93 -7.35
CA GLU A 46 10.08 16.91 -7.30
C GLU A 46 10.61 17.35 -5.92
N ASP A 47 9.79 18.07 -5.13
CA ASP A 47 10.13 18.50 -3.77
C ASP A 47 9.76 17.42 -2.73
N PRO A 48 10.74 16.82 -2.03
CA PRO A 48 10.49 15.82 -1.00
C PRO A 48 9.61 16.31 0.17
N ALA A 49 9.58 17.61 0.44
CA ALA A 49 8.71 18.17 1.47
C ALA A 49 7.24 18.12 1.04
N VAL A 50 6.95 18.43 -0.23
CA VAL A 50 5.61 18.31 -0.82
C VAL A 50 5.18 16.84 -0.82
N GLN A 51 6.05 15.94 -1.27
CA GLN A 51 5.78 14.50 -1.25
C GLN A 51 5.49 13.96 0.16
N GLY A 52 6.26 14.39 1.15
CA GLY A 52 6.07 13.99 2.55
C GLY A 52 4.74 14.44 3.13
N MET A 53 4.33 15.68 2.83
CA MET A 53 3.03 16.20 3.24
C MET A 53 1.86 15.51 2.53
N ALA A 54 2.00 15.24 1.23
CA ALA A 54 1.00 14.48 0.47
C ALA A 54 0.84 13.05 1.02
N PHE A 55 1.96 12.38 1.33
CA PHE A 55 1.94 11.07 1.96
C PHE A 55 1.26 11.09 3.33
N ARG A 56 1.57 12.08 4.16
CA ARG A 56 0.89 12.28 5.45
C ARG A 56 -0.62 12.41 5.26
N SER A 57 -1.07 13.27 4.35
CA SER A 57 -2.49 13.49 4.10
C SER A 57 -3.19 12.23 3.59
N LEU A 58 -2.51 11.40 2.77
CA LEU A 58 -2.99 10.08 2.36
C LEU A 58 -3.20 9.14 3.57
N VAL A 59 -2.21 9.07 4.47
CA VAL A 59 -2.26 8.24 5.69
C VAL A 59 -3.36 8.72 6.64
N GLU A 60 -3.50 10.03 6.83
CA GLU A 60 -4.53 10.61 7.70
C GLU A 60 -5.95 10.39 7.14
N ALA A 61 -6.12 10.47 5.82
CA ALA A 61 -7.41 10.18 5.18
C ALA A 61 -7.84 8.73 5.41
N HIS A 62 -6.89 7.80 5.46
CA HIS A 62 -7.14 6.39 5.72
C HIS A 62 -7.37 6.07 7.21
N THR A 63 -6.54 6.63 8.10
CA THR A 63 -6.52 6.28 9.54
C THR A 63 -7.62 6.94 10.37
N ARG A 64 -8.14 8.11 9.98
CA ARG A 64 -9.07 8.88 10.83
C ARG A 64 -10.46 8.26 10.97
N GLN A 65 -10.90 7.43 10.05
CA GLN A 65 -12.25 6.84 10.11
C GLN A 65 -12.28 5.32 9.97
N GLN A 66 -11.18 4.69 9.55
CA GLN A 66 -11.09 3.25 9.27
C GLN A 66 -12.23 2.71 8.36
N VAL A 67 -12.91 3.60 7.63
CA VAL A 67 -13.97 3.24 6.66
C VAL A 67 -13.40 3.42 5.27
N PHE A 68 -13.68 2.44 4.40
CA PHE A 68 -13.40 2.52 2.96
C PHE A 68 -14.52 3.28 2.29
N TYR A 69 -14.14 4.15 1.36
CA TYR A 69 -15.06 4.94 0.55
C TYR A 69 -14.83 4.58 -0.92
N THR A 70 -15.79 4.89 -1.78
CA THR A 70 -15.65 4.77 -3.24
C THR A 70 -14.38 5.46 -3.79
N ALA A 71 -13.80 6.47 -3.11
CA ALA A 71 -12.52 7.08 -3.47
C ALA A 71 -11.27 6.25 -3.11
N THR A 72 -11.37 5.30 -2.15
CA THR A 72 -10.23 4.55 -1.62
C THR A 72 -9.62 3.62 -2.66
N ALA A 73 -10.43 2.86 -3.39
CA ALA A 73 -9.93 1.96 -4.43
C ALA A 73 -9.21 2.71 -5.58
N PRO A 74 -9.78 3.79 -6.17
CA PRO A 74 -9.07 4.64 -7.13
C PRO A 74 -7.74 5.21 -6.61
N ALA A 75 -7.71 5.71 -5.37
CA ALA A 75 -6.50 6.23 -4.76
C ALA A 75 -5.43 5.13 -4.58
N ALA A 76 -5.83 3.94 -4.13
CA ALA A 76 -4.92 2.81 -3.97
C ALA A 76 -4.34 2.32 -5.29
N ARG A 77 -5.15 2.29 -6.36
CA ARG A 77 -4.70 1.98 -7.71
C ARG A 77 -3.69 3.02 -8.22
N PHE A 78 -3.93 4.31 -7.96
CA PHE A 78 -2.95 5.36 -8.27
C PHE A 78 -1.63 5.10 -7.55
N VAL A 79 -1.67 4.83 -6.24
CA VAL A 79 -0.47 4.58 -5.43
C VAL A 79 0.31 3.37 -5.95
N ALA A 80 -0.38 2.27 -6.29
CA ALA A 80 0.25 1.08 -6.86
C ALA A 80 0.97 1.39 -8.18
N ALA A 81 0.35 2.18 -9.07
CA ALA A 81 0.98 2.62 -10.32
C ALA A 81 2.17 3.56 -10.08
N ALA A 82 2.08 4.43 -9.06
CA ALA A 82 3.12 5.39 -8.71
C ALA A 82 4.40 4.74 -8.17
N LEU A 83 4.34 3.51 -7.63
CA LEU A 83 5.50 2.82 -7.04
C LEU A 83 6.67 2.70 -8.01
N GLY A 84 6.42 2.55 -9.32
CA GLY A 84 7.46 2.46 -10.35
C GLY A 84 8.13 3.80 -10.70
N ASP A 85 7.55 4.93 -10.31
CA ASP A 85 8.06 6.25 -10.67
C ASP A 85 9.39 6.53 -9.93
N PRO A 86 10.47 6.95 -10.64
CA PRO A 86 11.74 7.28 -10.01
C PRO A 86 11.63 8.33 -8.88
N ARG A 87 10.65 9.25 -8.95
CA ARG A 87 10.44 10.30 -7.94
C ARG A 87 10.07 9.73 -6.57
N THR A 88 9.51 8.52 -6.51
CA THR A 88 9.22 7.88 -5.21
C THR A 88 10.47 7.33 -4.50
N LEU A 89 11.66 7.44 -5.10
CA LEU A 89 12.94 7.13 -4.44
C LEU A 89 13.38 8.21 -3.44
N ALA A 90 12.78 9.40 -3.50
CA ALA A 90 13.09 10.49 -2.60
C ALA A 90 12.93 10.08 -1.13
N ARG A 91 13.83 10.57 -0.27
CA ARG A 91 13.69 10.43 1.18
C ARG A 91 12.88 11.59 1.70
N VAL A 92 11.78 11.30 2.37
CA VAL A 92 10.79 12.26 2.86
C VAL A 92 10.64 12.17 4.37
N THR A 93 10.04 13.19 4.96
CA THR A 93 9.49 13.17 6.33
C THR A 93 8.00 13.48 6.23
N ASP A 94 7.17 12.85 7.05
CA ASP A 94 5.72 13.07 7.08
C ASP A 94 5.27 13.91 8.28
N ARG A 95 6.23 14.38 9.09
CA ARG A 95 6.00 15.28 10.21
C ARG A 95 5.90 16.74 9.76
N CYS A 96 4.93 17.45 10.31
CA CYS A 96 4.88 18.90 10.19
C CYS A 96 5.85 19.56 11.19
N ALA A 97 6.12 20.85 10.99
CA ALA A 97 7.05 21.61 11.82
C ALA A 97 6.71 21.57 13.33
N GLN A 98 5.42 21.51 13.68
CA GLN A 98 4.99 21.42 15.07
C GLN A 98 5.34 20.06 15.70
N GLU A 99 5.18 18.96 14.97
CA GLU A 99 5.50 17.62 15.48
C GLU A 99 7.01 17.38 15.57
N GLU A 100 7.80 18.00 14.69
CA GLU A 100 9.26 18.02 14.82
C GLU A 100 9.70 18.68 16.14
N VAL A 101 8.96 19.70 16.59
CA VAL A 101 9.19 20.34 17.90
C VAL A 101 8.74 19.41 19.05
N ASP A 102 7.58 18.80 18.93
CA ASP A 102 6.96 18.04 20.04
C ASP A 102 7.52 16.61 20.20
N LEU A 103 7.83 15.94 19.09
CA LEU A 103 8.26 14.54 19.03
C LEU A 103 9.74 14.39 18.67
N GLY A 104 10.42 15.51 18.42
CA GLY A 104 11.79 15.54 17.91
C GLY A 104 11.89 15.19 16.42
N PRO A 105 13.12 15.14 15.88
CA PRO A 105 13.33 14.92 14.46
C PRO A 105 13.00 13.50 14.02
N GLN A 106 12.34 13.39 12.86
CA GLN A 106 12.15 12.11 12.18
C GLN A 106 13.35 11.81 11.27
N ALA A 107 13.84 10.57 11.30
CA ALA A 107 14.77 10.09 10.29
C ALA A 107 14.02 9.97 8.95
N PRO A 108 14.46 10.64 7.86
CA PRO A 108 13.79 10.55 6.57
C PRO A 108 13.75 9.12 6.06
N PHE A 109 12.67 8.72 5.39
CA PHE A 109 12.47 7.39 4.82
C PHE A 109 12.13 7.46 3.33
N PRO A 110 12.40 6.41 2.52
CA PRO A 110 12.03 6.42 1.11
C PRO A 110 10.51 6.50 0.95
N LEU A 111 9.99 7.46 0.17
CA LEU A 111 8.55 7.59 -0.06
C LEU A 111 7.94 6.28 -0.55
N ARG A 112 8.62 5.57 -1.46
CA ARG A 112 8.21 4.25 -1.94
C ARG A 112 7.99 3.24 -0.82
N ALA A 113 8.83 3.24 0.21
CA ALA A 113 8.64 2.37 1.37
C ALA A 113 7.36 2.75 2.13
N GLY A 114 7.12 4.05 2.34
CA GLY A 114 5.87 4.55 2.93
C GLY A 114 4.63 4.14 2.15
N LEU A 115 4.64 4.27 0.82
CA LEU A 115 3.53 3.91 -0.05
C LEU A 115 3.24 2.39 -0.05
N LEU A 116 4.28 1.56 -0.07
CA LEU A 116 4.15 0.10 0.08
C LEU A 116 3.55 -0.28 1.42
N SER A 117 4.03 0.34 2.51
CA SER A 117 3.50 0.12 3.85
C SER A 117 2.04 0.54 3.94
N TRP A 118 1.69 1.72 3.41
CA TRP A 118 0.31 2.21 3.37
C TRP A 118 -0.62 1.22 2.66
N LEU A 119 -0.26 0.75 1.46
CA LEU A 119 -1.05 -0.28 0.76
C LEU A 119 -1.20 -1.56 1.59
N GLY A 120 -0.11 -2.03 2.21
CA GLY A 120 -0.12 -3.26 3.00
C GLY A 120 -0.97 -3.14 4.25
N ASP A 121 -0.87 -2.01 4.95
CA ASP A 121 -1.65 -1.71 6.15
C ASP A 121 -3.13 -1.54 5.80
N SER A 122 -3.46 -0.92 4.65
CA SER A 122 -4.82 -0.84 4.14
C SER A 122 -5.43 -2.20 3.81
N VAL A 123 -4.66 -3.15 3.25
CA VAL A 123 -5.14 -4.53 3.05
C VAL A 123 -5.39 -5.24 4.38
N VAL A 124 -4.53 -5.02 5.38
CA VAL A 124 -4.73 -5.59 6.72
C VAL A 124 -5.98 -5.03 7.38
N GLU A 125 -6.20 -3.72 7.31
CA GLU A 125 -7.41 -3.07 7.83
C GLU A 125 -8.65 -3.58 7.09
N ALA A 126 -8.62 -3.66 5.77
CA ALA A 126 -9.75 -4.18 4.98
C ALA A 126 -10.13 -5.62 5.39
N LEU A 127 -9.13 -6.49 5.59
CA LEU A 127 -9.37 -7.85 6.07
C LEU A 127 -9.97 -7.87 7.49
N ALA A 128 -9.50 -7.00 8.39
CA ALA A 128 -10.03 -6.90 9.75
C ALA A 128 -11.48 -6.38 9.76
N GLN A 129 -11.79 -5.39 8.91
CA GLN A 129 -13.13 -4.87 8.72
C GLN A 129 -14.07 -5.91 8.09
N ARG A 130 -13.58 -6.78 7.20
CA ARG A 130 -14.38 -7.89 6.68
C ARG A 130 -14.81 -8.88 7.78
N GLU A 131 -13.97 -9.08 8.80
CA GLU A 131 -14.31 -9.92 9.97
C GLU A 131 -15.25 -9.23 10.96
N ARG A 132 -15.27 -7.89 10.96
CA ARG A 132 -16.11 -7.06 11.81
C ARG A 132 -16.74 -5.96 10.97
N PRO A 133 -17.80 -6.26 10.20
CA PRO A 133 -18.31 -5.33 9.20
C PRO A 133 -18.80 -4.01 9.81
N TYR A 134 -18.28 -2.91 9.28
CA TYR A 134 -18.78 -1.54 9.44
C TYR A 134 -18.48 -0.78 8.14
N GLY A 135 -19.18 0.34 7.87
CA GLY A 135 -19.08 1.02 6.57
C GLY A 135 -19.79 0.25 5.43
N ASP A 136 -19.44 0.59 4.18
CA ASP A 136 -19.99 -0.06 2.98
C ASP A 136 -19.14 -1.27 2.56
N GLU A 137 -19.79 -2.41 2.34
CA GLU A 137 -19.14 -3.65 1.92
C GLU A 137 -18.68 -3.58 0.45
N GLU A 138 -19.40 -2.86 -0.41
CA GLU A 138 -19.05 -2.73 -1.83
C GLU A 138 -17.74 -1.97 -2.00
N ASP A 139 -17.52 -0.91 -1.21
CA ASP A 139 -16.29 -0.12 -1.23
C ASP A 139 -15.08 -0.90 -0.71
N LEU A 140 -15.30 -1.70 0.32
CA LEU A 140 -14.30 -2.60 0.89
C LEU A 140 -13.85 -3.65 -0.15
N GLU A 141 -14.81 -4.35 -0.75
CA GLU A 141 -14.51 -5.41 -1.72
C GLU A 141 -13.92 -4.82 -3.01
N ALA A 142 -14.36 -3.63 -3.46
CA ALA A 142 -13.74 -2.93 -4.58
C ALA A 142 -12.26 -2.60 -4.34
N PHE A 143 -11.86 -2.33 -3.10
CA PHE A 143 -10.45 -2.16 -2.73
C PHE A 143 -9.71 -3.51 -2.70
N LEU A 144 -10.30 -4.56 -2.11
CA LEU A 144 -9.67 -5.89 -2.02
C LEU A 144 -9.50 -6.56 -3.39
N ASP A 145 -10.38 -6.28 -4.34
CA ASP A 145 -10.29 -6.74 -5.73
C ASP A 145 -9.02 -6.26 -6.44
N LEU A 146 -8.35 -5.21 -5.93
CA LEU A 146 -7.07 -4.71 -6.43
C LEU A 146 -5.86 -5.54 -5.99
N ALA A 147 -6.03 -6.53 -5.11
CA ALA A 147 -4.91 -7.29 -4.56
C ALA A 147 -3.98 -7.93 -5.62
N PRO A 148 -4.45 -8.44 -6.77
CA PRO A 148 -3.56 -8.86 -7.85
C PRO A 148 -2.70 -7.71 -8.41
N GLU A 149 -3.26 -6.51 -8.57
CA GLU A 149 -2.54 -5.31 -9.02
C GLU A 149 -1.47 -4.91 -7.99
N PHE A 150 -1.80 -4.94 -6.69
CA PHE A 150 -0.86 -4.65 -5.62
C PHE A 150 0.29 -5.66 -5.57
N CYS A 151 -0.02 -6.95 -5.72
CA CYS A 151 0.97 -8.01 -5.76
C CYS A 151 1.94 -7.83 -6.94
N ALA A 152 1.41 -7.50 -8.13
CA ALA A 152 2.22 -7.21 -9.31
C ALA A 152 3.12 -5.99 -9.09
N ALA A 153 2.55 -4.89 -8.56
CA ALA A 153 3.29 -3.65 -8.31
C ALA A 153 4.40 -3.80 -7.24
N ALA A 154 4.20 -4.65 -6.23
CA ALA A 154 5.20 -4.90 -5.20
C ALA A 154 6.38 -5.79 -5.67
N ARG A 155 6.14 -6.66 -6.65
CA ARG A 155 7.06 -7.72 -7.06
C ARG A 155 8.49 -7.24 -7.40
N PRO A 156 8.70 -6.14 -8.15
CA PRO A 156 10.06 -5.66 -8.47
C PRO A 156 10.88 -5.26 -7.24
N PHE A 157 10.22 -4.98 -6.11
CA PHE A 157 10.83 -4.43 -4.91
C PHE A 157 11.12 -5.49 -3.84
N LEU A 158 10.75 -6.75 -4.04
CA LEU A 158 10.96 -7.81 -3.04
C LEU A 158 12.44 -8.14 -2.84
N ASP A 159 13.21 -8.11 -3.91
CA ASP A 159 14.61 -8.55 -3.93
C ASP A 159 15.60 -7.42 -4.26
N ALA A 160 15.11 -6.28 -4.75
CA ALA A 160 15.92 -5.15 -5.22
C ALA A 160 15.61 -3.85 -4.47
N GLY A 161 16.59 -2.94 -4.41
CA GLY A 161 16.42 -1.61 -3.84
C GLY A 161 16.93 -1.46 -2.40
N GLN A 162 16.45 -0.42 -1.71
CA GLN A 162 16.83 -0.09 -0.33
C GLN A 162 16.20 -1.10 0.66
N PRO A 163 16.86 -1.45 1.79
CA PRO A 163 16.30 -2.38 2.78
C PRO A 163 14.88 -2.04 3.23
N GLU A 164 14.59 -0.76 3.50
CA GLU A 164 13.27 -0.29 3.94
C GLU A 164 12.18 -0.55 2.87
N VAL A 165 12.54 -0.43 1.58
CA VAL A 165 11.63 -0.70 0.46
C VAL A 165 11.35 -2.20 0.32
N ARG A 166 12.38 -3.05 0.46
CA ARG A 166 12.20 -4.51 0.42
C ARG A 166 11.34 -5.01 1.58
N GLU A 167 11.57 -4.44 2.77
CA GLU A 167 10.80 -4.78 3.96
C GLU A 167 9.33 -4.39 3.77
N ALA A 168 9.04 -3.16 3.33
CA ALA A 168 7.68 -2.71 3.05
C ALA A 168 7.00 -3.53 1.92
N ALA A 169 7.75 -3.90 0.87
CA ALA A 169 7.24 -4.76 -0.20
C ALA A 169 6.86 -6.15 0.30
N LEU A 170 7.66 -6.72 1.20
CA LEU A 170 7.31 -7.97 1.89
C LEU A 170 6.06 -7.78 2.76
N GLY A 171 5.95 -6.67 3.49
CA GLY A 171 4.78 -6.33 4.30
C GLY A 171 3.47 -6.28 3.48
N LEU A 172 3.50 -5.72 2.27
CA LEU A 172 2.38 -5.73 1.34
C LEU A 172 2.11 -7.13 0.78
N LEU A 173 3.14 -7.86 0.34
CA LEU A 173 3.02 -9.23 -0.18
C LEU A 173 2.33 -10.16 0.83
N LEU A 174 2.74 -10.11 2.10
CA LEU A 174 2.13 -10.89 3.17
C LEU A 174 0.64 -10.57 3.34
N ALA A 175 0.27 -9.28 3.28
CA ALA A 175 -1.12 -8.87 3.40
C ALA A 175 -1.99 -9.42 2.24
N VAL A 176 -1.55 -9.27 0.99
CA VAL A 176 -2.35 -9.69 -0.18
C VAL A 176 -2.41 -11.21 -0.37
N LEU A 177 -1.41 -11.97 0.08
CA LEU A 177 -1.44 -13.43 -0.01
C LEU A 177 -2.45 -14.10 0.94
N ARG A 178 -3.08 -13.33 1.84
CA ARG A 178 -4.22 -13.80 2.65
C ARG A 178 -5.53 -13.84 1.85
N LEU A 179 -5.57 -13.21 0.68
CA LEU A 179 -6.78 -13.10 -0.12
C LEU A 179 -6.95 -14.32 -1.05
N PRO A 180 -8.17 -14.88 -1.17
CA PRO A 180 -8.41 -16.05 -2.01
C PRO A 180 -8.02 -15.87 -3.47
N ALA A 181 -8.14 -14.65 -4.00
CA ALA A 181 -7.75 -14.31 -5.37
C ALA A 181 -6.28 -14.61 -5.68
N LEU A 182 -5.42 -14.66 -4.65
CA LEU A 182 -3.99 -14.90 -4.77
C LEU A 182 -3.58 -16.33 -4.35
N ALA A 183 -4.54 -17.23 -4.09
CA ALA A 183 -4.26 -18.58 -3.62
C ALA A 183 -3.34 -19.38 -4.58
N GLY A 184 -3.42 -19.11 -5.89
CA GLY A 184 -2.53 -19.72 -6.89
C GLY A 184 -1.05 -19.37 -6.75
N LEU A 185 -0.72 -18.27 -6.05
CA LEU A 185 0.67 -17.82 -5.83
C LEU A 185 1.30 -18.39 -4.56
N ILE A 186 0.51 -19.00 -3.67
CA ILE A 186 0.99 -19.53 -2.38
C ILE A 186 2.20 -20.45 -2.53
N PRO A 187 2.20 -21.47 -3.43
CA PRO A 187 3.34 -22.39 -3.54
C PRO A 187 4.66 -21.70 -3.88
N GLY A 188 4.62 -20.60 -4.67
CA GLY A 188 5.80 -19.84 -5.05
C GLY A 188 6.35 -18.91 -3.96
N HIS A 189 5.56 -18.63 -2.91
CA HIS A 189 5.93 -17.70 -1.85
C HIS A 189 6.05 -18.34 -0.46
N ARG A 190 5.66 -19.61 -0.31
CA ARG A 190 5.64 -20.31 0.99
C ARG A 190 6.93 -20.18 1.79
N ASP A 191 8.07 -20.45 1.17
CA ASP A 191 9.38 -20.40 1.85
C ASP A 191 9.73 -18.98 2.31
N ARG A 192 9.37 -17.97 1.53
CA ARG A 192 9.59 -16.55 1.87
C ARG A 192 8.73 -16.13 3.06
N VAL A 193 7.46 -16.55 3.09
CA VAL A 193 6.56 -16.27 4.22
C VAL A 193 7.04 -16.98 5.49
N LEU A 194 7.44 -18.25 5.38
CA LEU A 194 8.00 -18.99 6.51
C LEU A 194 9.28 -18.33 7.05
N ALA A 195 10.19 -17.92 6.17
CA ALA A 195 11.41 -17.21 6.57
C ALA A 195 11.09 -15.90 7.32
N ALA A 196 10.08 -15.14 6.86
CA ALA A 196 9.64 -13.92 7.53
C ALA A 196 9.02 -14.19 8.91
N ALA A 197 8.34 -15.32 9.11
CA ALA A 197 7.77 -15.70 10.40
C ALA A 197 8.82 -16.18 11.43
N LEU A 198 9.97 -16.67 10.96
CA LEU A 198 11.04 -17.21 11.80
C LEU A 198 12.02 -16.14 12.33
N VAL A 199 12.03 -14.95 11.74
CA VAL A 199 12.97 -13.87 12.08
C VAL A 199 12.23 -12.75 12.79
N GLU A 200 12.85 -12.19 13.85
CA GLU A 200 12.35 -10.99 14.50
C GLU A 200 12.39 -9.79 13.53
N GLY A 201 11.24 -9.17 13.34
CA GLY A 201 11.07 -8.06 12.40
C GLY A 201 9.65 -7.49 12.44
N PRO A 202 9.42 -6.31 11.84
CA PRO A 202 8.15 -5.60 11.94
C PRO A 202 6.97 -6.38 11.35
N TYR A 203 7.23 -7.28 10.39
CA TYR A 203 6.20 -8.08 9.72
C TYR A 203 6.16 -9.54 10.15
N ARG A 204 6.87 -9.94 11.22
CA ARG A 204 6.86 -11.32 11.74
C ARG A 204 5.43 -11.80 12.02
N TRP A 205 4.66 -11.04 12.78
CA TRP A 205 3.27 -11.39 13.11
C TRP A 205 2.37 -11.44 11.88
N ARG A 206 2.57 -10.52 10.92
CA ARG A 206 1.85 -10.55 9.63
C ARG A 206 2.15 -11.83 8.85
N ALA A 207 3.39 -12.33 8.90
CA ALA A 207 3.75 -13.60 8.28
C ALA A 207 3.11 -14.80 8.98
N VAL A 208 3.05 -14.79 10.32
CA VAL A 208 2.33 -15.81 11.11
C VAL A 208 0.84 -15.82 10.75
N ASP A 209 0.19 -14.65 10.70
CA ASP A 209 -1.22 -14.52 10.32
C ASP A 209 -1.46 -15.00 8.88
N THR A 210 -0.50 -14.78 7.99
CA THR A 210 -0.56 -15.26 6.60
C THR A 210 -0.53 -16.78 6.54
N LEU A 211 0.41 -17.43 7.25
CA LEU A 211 0.50 -18.89 7.35
C LEU A 211 -0.77 -19.49 7.97
N ALA A 212 -1.26 -18.89 9.06
CA ALA A 212 -2.49 -19.30 9.71
C ALA A 212 -3.69 -19.18 8.75
N GLY A 213 -3.76 -18.10 7.96
CA GLY A 213 -4.78 -17.91 6.92
C GLY A 213 -4.74 -18.94 5.79
N TRP A 214 -3.58 -19.56 5.55
CA TRP A 214 -3.45 -20.69 4.62
C TRP A 214 -3.78 -22.06 5.26
N GLY A 215 -4.08 -22.08 6.57
CA GLY A 215 -4.33 -23.30 7.33
C GLY A 215 -3.07 -24.05 7.78
N GLU A 216 -1.91 -23.39 7.79
CA GLU A 216 -0.66 -23.97 8.28
C GLU A 216 -0.63 -23.97 9.82
N GLU A 217 0.11 -24.93 10.40
CA GLU A 217 0.34 -25.01 11.84
C GLU A 217 1.36 -23.93 12.25
N VAL A 218 0.99 -23.07 13.21
CA VAL A 218 1.82 -21.93 13.62
C VAL A 218 2.14 -21.90 15.13
N SER A 219 1.74 -22.88 15.93
CA SER A 219 1.96 -22.85 17.40
C SER A 219 3.43 -22.77 17.78
N SER A 220 4.34 -23.31 16.95
CA SER A 220 5.78 -23.20 17.17
C SER A 220 6.35 -21.80 16.87
N LEU A 221 5.55 -20.91 16.28
CA LEU A 221 5.90 -19.54 15.88
C LEU A 221 5.25 -18.47 16.79
N LEU A 222 4.39 -18.86 17.74
CA LEU A 222 3.78 -17.97 18.72
C LEU A 222 4.69 -17.80 19.94
#